data_AF-A0AAP6D0R8-F1
#
_entry.id   AF-A0AAP6D0R8-F1
#
_cell.length_a   1.000
_cell.length_b   1.000
_cell.length_c   1.000
_cell.angle_alpha   90.00
_cell.angle_beta   90.00
_cell.angle_gamma   90.00
#
_symmetry.space_group_name_H-M   'P 1'
#
loop_
_entity.id
_entity.type
_entity.pdbx_description
1 polymer ?
#
loop_
_entity_poly.entity_id
_entity_poly.type
_entity_poly.pdbx_seq_one_letter_code
_entity_poly.pdbx_strand_id
1 'polypeptide(L)'
;QYFIDEHIAKGDYSRNVLTALALGYVSLQVISATFQYLQSLQFSMVATNTIKTIRKQVFSGVIKQPLSAFDYTPAGKLVSRITNDTESLQQFYELLIATVVKNVVMIVVMLGVMFFMSWKVTLVVLVLLPIVIGFMYLFKQLSTESYRRMRDLLTDINANLSESIQGMSVIQLRQQEKRIM
;
A
#
# COMPACT_ATOMS: atom_id res chain seq x y z
N GLN A 1 -2.78 13.36 -28.05
CA GLN A 1 -2.09 13.41 -29.36
C GLN A 1 -2.78 14.37 -30.31
N TYR A 2 -4.09 14.21 -30.58
CA TYR A 2 -4.89 15.13 -31.41
C TYR A 2 -4.60 16.64 -31.20
N PHE A 3 -4.50 17.11 -29.96
CA PHE A 3 -4.21 18.51 -29.67
C PHE A 3 -2.79 18.99 -30.03
N ILE A 4 -1.77 18.15 -29.78
CA ILE A 4 -0.38 18.47 -30.16
C ILE A 4 -0.27 18.51 -31.69
N ASP A 5 -0.89 17.53 -32.36
CA ASP A 5 -0.77 17.34 -33.80
C ASP A 5 -1.63 18.33 -34.61
N GLU A 6 -2.80 18.75 -34.12
CA GLU A 6 -3.65 19.68 -34.85
C GLU A 6 -3.45 21.16 -34.50
N HIS A 7 -3.15 21.51 -33.24
CA HIS A 7 -3.25 22.91 -32.80
C HIS A 7 -1.87 23.50 -32.42
N ILE A 8 -1.01 22.74 -31.74
CA ILE A 8 0.34 23.22 -31.39
C ILE A 8 1.29 23.12 -32.59
N ALA A 9 1.26 22.02 -33.34
CA ALA A 9 2.13 21.83 -34.51
C ALA A 9 1.80 22.77 -35.70
N LYS A 10 0.57 23.31 -35.75
CA LYS A 10 0.12 24.25 -36.79
C LYS A 10 0.28 25.73 -36.42
N GLY A 11 0.76 26.06 -35.21
CA GLY A 11 1.09 27.43 -34.79
C GLY A 11 -0.09 28.37 -34.50
N ASP A 12 -1.31 27.84 -34.36
CA ASP A 12 -2.51 28.66 -34.13
C ASP A 12 -2.79 28.83 -32.63
N TYR A 13 -2.14 29.82 -32.02
CA TYR A 13 -2.29 30.18 -30.61
C TYR A 13 -3.50 31.10 -30.35
N SER A 14 -4.63 30.83 -31.01
CA SER A 14 -5.84 31.60 -30.77
C SER A 14 -6.26 31.48 -29.30
N ARG A 15 -6.48 32.62 -28.62
CA ARG A 15 -6.85 32.68 -27.20
C ARG A 15 -8.05 31.80 -26.86
N ASN A 16 -8.99 31.65 -27.79
CA ASN A 16 -10.21 30.86 -27.61
C ASN A 16 -9.94 29.35 -27.59
N VAL A 17 -8.98 28.87 -28.38
CA VAL A 17 -8.56 27.47 -28.39
C VAL A 17 -7.90 27.14 -27.05
N LEU A 18 -6.95 27.98 -26.63
CA LEU A 18 -6.23 27.80 -25.36
C LEU A 18 -7.17 27.81 -24.14
N THR A 19 -8.16 28.70 -24.11
CA THR A 19 -9.14 28.76 -23.00
C THR A 19 -10.07 27.55 -22.99
N ALA A 20 -10.56 27.10 -24.16
CA ALA A 20 -11.38 25.89 -24.27
C ALA A 20 -10.64 24.64 -23.78
N LEU A 21 -9.34 24.55 -24.06
CA LEU A 21 -8.50 23.44 -23.62
C LEU A 21 -8.16 23.48 -22.14
N ALA A 22 -7.83 24.67 -21.63
CA ALA A 22 -7.61 24.85 -20.20
C ALA A 22 -8.86 24.44 -19.42
N LEU A 23 -10.04 24.88 -19.87
CA LEU A 23 -11.32 24.48 -19.28
C LEU A 23 -11.55 22.97 -19.43
N GLY A 24 -11.37 22.39 -20.62
CA GLY A 24 -11.55 20.96 -20.85
C GLY A 24 -10.61 20.10 -19.99
N TYR A 25 -9.35 20.51 -19.86
CA TYR A 25 -8.38 19.84 -18.99
C TYR A 25 -8.79 19.93 -17.51
N VAL A 26 -9.17 21.12 -17.03
CA VAL A 26 -9.64 21.31 -15.66
C VAL A 26 -10.91 20.48 -15.40
N SER A 27 -11.88 20.47 -16.32
CA SER A 27 -13.08 19.64 -16.21
C SER A 27 -12.73 18.16 -16.14
N LEU A 28 -11.81 17.68 -16.99
CA LEU A 28 -11.36 16.28 -16.97
C LEU A 28 -10.68 15.94 -15.63
N GLN A 29 -9.87 16.86 -15.07
CA GLN A 29 -9.23 16.66 -13.78
C GLN A 29 -10.24 16.62 -12.63
N VAL A 30 -11.25 17.51 -12.64
CA VAL A 30 -12.33 17.48 -11.65
C VAL A 30 -13.10 16.17 -11.73
N ILE A 31 -13.48 15.73 -12.93
CA ILE A 31 -14.14 14.44 -13.14
C ILE A 31 -13.26 13.30 -12.63
N SER A 32 -11.99 13.26 -13.02
CA SER A 32 -11.03 12.24 -12.58
C SER A 32 -10.91 12.20 -11.04
N ALA A 33 -10.79 13.36 -10.39
CA ALA A 33 -10.71 13.47 -8.94
C ALA A 33 -11.99 12.96 -8.26
N THR A 34 -13.17 13.30 -8.80
CA THR A 34 -14.46 12.79 -8.30
C THR A 34 -14.53 11.27 -8.42
N PHE A 35 -14.17 10.70 -9.58
CA PHE A 35 -14.16 9.25 -9.76
C PHE A 35 -13.16 8.56 -8.83
N GLN A 36 -11.97 9.12 -8.65
CA GLN A 36 -10.96 8.58 -7.73
C GLN A 36 -11.47 8.61 -6.28
N TYR A 37 -12.14 9.68 -5.86
CA TYR A 37 -12.73 9.79 -4.53
C TYR A 37 -13.83 8.75 -4.32
N LEU A 38 -14.80 8.66 -5.26
CA LEU A 38 -15.88 7.68 -5.19
C LEU A 38 -15.34 6.25 -5.19
N GLN A 39 -14.36 5.95 -6.05
CA GLN A 39 -13.68 4.65 -6.07
C GLN A 39 -13.05 4.34 -4.70
N SER A 40 -12.30 5.29 -4.13
CA SER A 40 -11.65 5.11 -2.82
C SER A 40 -12.66 4.82 -1.71
N LEU A 41 -13.77 5.56 -1.67
CA LEU A 41 -14.86 5.32 -0.73
C LEU A 41 -15.46 3.93 -0.89
N GLN A 42 -15.73 3.50 -2.13
CA GLN A 42 -16.29 2.17 -2.37
C GLN A 42 -15.36 1.05 -1.91
N PHE A 43 -14.06 1.15 -2.21
CA PHE A 43 -13.07 0.16 -1.74
C PHE A 43 -12.98 0.12 -0.21
N SER A 44 -12.96 1.29 0.45
CA SER A 44 -12.93 1.38 1.92
C SER A 44 -14.20 0.80 2.56
N MET A 45 -15.37 1.07 1.98
CA MET A 45 -16.64 0.50 2.45
C MET A 45 -16.67 -1.03 2.29
N VAL A 46 -16.22 -1.56 1.14
CA VAL A 46 -16.14 -3.01 0.92
C VAL A 46 -15.18 -3.67 1.90
N ALA A 47 -14.01 -3.07 2.14
CA ALA A 47 -13.04 -3.57 3.12
C ALA A 47 -13.65 -3.63 4.52
N THR A 48 -14.21 -2.51 5.00
CA THR A 48 -14.78 -2.39 6.34
C THR A 48 -15.95 -3.36 6.55
N ASN A 49 -16.85 -3.49 5.56
CA ASN A 49 -18.00 -4.40 5.65
C ASN A 49 -17.58 -5.87 5.65
N THR A 50 -16.58 -6.23 4.86
CA THR A 50 -16.02 -7.59 4.82
C THR A 50 -15.41 -7.94 6.19
N ILE A 51 -14.61 -7.05 6.77
CA ILE A 51 -13.98 -7.27 8.07
C ILE A 51 -14.99 -7.31 9.20
N LYS A 52 -16.01 -6.45 9.17
CA LYS A 52 -17.12 -6.50 10.13
C LYS A 52 -17.83 -7.86 10.09
N THR A 53 -17.97 -8.45 8.90
CA THR A 53 -18.57 -9.78 8.72
C THR A 53 -17.66 -10.87 9.30
N ILE A 54 -16.36 -10.82 9.02
CA ILE A 54 -15.37 -11.75 9.58
C ILE A 54 -15.35 -11.66 11.11
N ARG A 55 -15.29 -10.45 11.70
CA ARG A 55 -15.34 -10.24 13.16
C ARG A 55 -16.57 -10.89 13.79
N LYS A 56 -17.75 -10.72 13.17
CA LYS A 56 -18.99 -11.35 13.64
C LYS A 56 -18.93 -12.88 13.59
N GLN A 57 -18.40 -13.44 12.51
CA GLN A 57 -18.25 -14.90 12.35
C GLN A 57 -17.28 -15.48 13.36
N VAL A 58 -16.11 -14.87 13.54
CA VAL A 58 -15.10 -15.31 14.53
C VAL A 58 -15.67 -15.19 15.94
N PHE A 59 -16.29 -14.07 16.28
CA PHE A 59 -16.91 -13.87 17.60
C PHE A 59 -18.00 -14.91 17.89
N SER A 60 -18.88 -15.18 16.92
CA SER A 60 -19.90 -16.22 17.04
C SER A 60 -19.29 -17.62 17.21
N GLY A 61 -18.20 -17.91 16.49
CA GLY A 61 -17.46 -19.16 16.61
C GLY A 61 -16.83 -19.34 17.98
N VAL A 62 -16.26 -18.26 18.56
CA VAL A 62 -15.64 -18.28 19.89
C VAL A 62 -16.68 -18.52 20.98
N ILE A 63 -17.83 -17.84 20.94
CA ILE A 63 -18.89 -18.02 21.96
C ILE A 63 -19.47 -19.44 21.97
N LYS A 64 -19.44 -20.14 20.83
CA LYS A 64 -19.94 -21.51 20.71
C LYS A 64 -18.93 -22.59 21.13
N GLN A 65 -17.71 -22.22 21.49
CA GLN A 65 -16.70 -23.19 21.94
C GLN A 65 -17.05 -23.76 23.34
N PRO A 66 -16.69 -25.02 23.62
CA PRO A 66 -16.85 -25.60 24.95
C PRO A 66 -15.98 -24.85 25.97
N LEU A 67 -16.41 -24.88 27.24
CA LEU A 67 -15.71 -24.18 28.33
C LEU A 67 -14.23 -24.59 28.44
N SER A 68 -13.91 -25.85 28.11
CA SER A 68 -12.55 -26.39 28.09
C SER A 68 -11.60 -25.68 27.12
N ALA A 69 -12.11 -24.99 26.09
CA ALA A 69 -11.29 -24.20 25.19
C ALA A 69 -10.72 -22.94 25.87
N PHE A 70 -11.39 -22.46 26.93
CA PHE A 70 -11.01 -21.27 27.69
C PHE A 70 -10.03 -21.58 28.83
N ASP A 71 -9.88 -22.85 29.21
CA ASP A 71 -8.89 -23.29 30.22
C ASP A 71 -7.45 -23.08 29.74
N TYR A 72 -7.22 -23.18 28.43
CA TYR A 72 -5.89 -23.04 27.82
C TYR A 72 -5.66 -21.67 27.15
N THR A 73 -6.71 -20.88 26.95
CA THR A 73 -6.63 -19.58 26.26
C THR A 73 -7.39 -18.51 27.03
N PRO A 74 -6.69 -17.53 27.65
CA PRO A 74 -7.34 -16.44 28.35
C PRO A 74 -8.28 -15.65 27.44
N ALA A 75 -9.45 -15.25 27.97
CA ALA A 75 -10.45 -14.48 27.21
C ALA A 75 -9.87 -13.20 26.58
N GLY A 76 -8.96 -12.50 27.29
CA GLY A 76 -8.29 -11.32 26.75
C GLY A 76 -7.46 -11.58 25.49
N LYS A 77 -6.87 -12.77 25.36
CA LYS A 77 -6.11 -13.18 24.17
C LYS A 77 -7.04 -13.43 22.97
N LEU A 78 -8.25 -13.95 23.23
CA LEU A 78 -9.27 -14.14 22.19
C LEU A 78 -9.81 -12.80 21.70
N VAL A 79 -10.12 -11.87 22.61
CA VAL A 79 -10.55 -10.51 22.25
C VAL A 79 -9.47 -9.80 21.44
N SER A 80 -8.21 -9.86 21.90
CA SER A 80 -7.06 -9.28 21.19
C SER A 80 -6.90 -9.85 19.78
N ARG A 81 -7.04 -11.16 19.58
CA ARG A 81 -7.00 -11.76 18.23
C ARG A 81 -8.18 -11.32 17.37
N ILE A 82 -9.39 -11.29 17.93
CA ILE A 82 -10.57 -10.84 17.20
C ILE A 82 -10.41 -9.39 16.75
N THR A 83 -9.80 -8.51 17.54
CA THR A 83 -9.60 -7.11 17.16
C THR A 83 -8.39 -6.90 16.26
N ASN A 84 -7.20 -7.31 16.72
CA ASN A 84 -5.92 -6.99 16.08
C ASN A 84 -5.66 -7.78 14.80
N ASP A 85 -5.96 -9.08 14.78
CA ASP A 85 -5.70 -9.90 13.59
C ASP A 85 -6.67 -9.51 12.46
N THR A 86 -7.94 -9.20 12.82
CA THR A 86 -8.92 -8.75 11.82
C THR A 86 -8.70 -7.30 11.38
N GLU A 87 -8.10 -6.44 12.22
CA GLU A 87 -7.65 -5.10 11.80
C GLU A 87 -6.47 -5.19 10.83
N SER A 88 -5.51 -6.08 11.11
CA SER A 88 -4.40 -6.36 10.18
C SER A 88 -4.93 -6.86 8.84
N LEU A 89 -5.99 -7.68 8.86
CA LEU A 89 -6.68 -8.13 7.66
C LEU A 89 -7.41 -6.99 6.93
N GLN A 90 -7.97 -6.02 7.66
CA GLN A 90 -8.55 -4.81 7.08
C GLN A 90 -7.50 -4.01 6.32
N GLN A 91 -6.37 -3.74 6.95
CA GLN A 91 -5.26 -3.01 6.35
C GLN A 91 -4.72 -3.76 5.13
N PHE A 92 -4.62 -5.10 5.18
CA PHE A 92 -4.25 -5.92 4.03
C PHE A 92 -5.22 -5.74 2.86
N TYR A 93 -6.53 -5.73 3.12
CA TYR A 93 -7.54 -5.55 2.08
C TYR A 93 -7.48 -4.15 1.46
N GLU A 94 -7.38 -3.12 2.30
CA GLU A 94 -7.32 -1.71 1.88
C GLU A 94 -6.04 -1.42 1.10
N LEU A 95 -4.89 -1.91 1.57
CA LEU A 95 -3.60 -1.61 0.97
C LEU A 95 -3.29 -2.49 -0.23
N LEU A 96 -3.39 -3.82 -0.11
CA LEU A 96 -2.90 -4.73 -1.13
C LEU A 96 -3.97 -5.05 -2.16
N ILE A 97 -5.16 -5.46 -1.75
CA ILE A 97 -6.18 -5.91 -2.71
C ILE A 97 -6.69 -4.72 -3.54
N ALA A 98 -7.10 -3.63 -2.90
CA ALA A 98 -7.62 -2.46 -3.61
C ALA A 98 -6.58 -1.85 -4.56
N THR A 99 -5.34 -1.69 -4.10
CA THR A 99 -4.27 -1.09 -4.91
C THR A 99 -3.83 -1.99 -6.05
N VAL A 100 -3.66 -3.30 -5.81
CA VAL A 100 -3.24 -4.23 -6.86
C VAL A 100 -4.32 -4.33 -7.94
N VAL A 101 -5.58 -4.51 -7.56
CA VAL A 101 -6.70 -4.56 -8.53
C VAL A 101 -6.76 -3.27 -9.34
N LYS A 102 -6.69 -2.10 -8.67
CA LYS A 102 -6.66 -0.80 -9.35
C LYS A 102 -5.51 -0.72 -10.35
N ASN A 103 -4.28 -1.05 -9.94
CA ASN A 103 -3.09 -0.93 -10.77
C ASN A 103 -3.14 -1.91 -11.96
N VAL A 104 -3.61 -3.13 -11.77
CA VAL A 104 -3.78 -4.11 -12.84
C VAL A 104 -4.79 -3.59 -13.87
N VAL A 105 -5.97 -3.12 -13.43
CA VAL A 105 -6.98 -2.55 -14.33
C VAL A 105 -6.40 -1.33 -15.08
N MET A 106 -5.70 -0.45 -14.38
CA MET A 106 -5.07 0.72 -14.98
C MET A 106 -4.05 0.33 -16.06
N ILE A 107 -3.17 -0.63 -15.79
CA ILE A 107 -2.19 -1.14 -16.75
C ILE A 107 -2.88 -1.74 -17.98
N VAL A 108 -3.91 -2.58 -17.79
CA VAL A 108 -4.64 -3.21 -18.89
C VAL A 108 -5.32 -2.17 -19.77
N VAL A 109 -6.02 -1.20 -19.17
CA VAL A 109 -6.69 -0.12 -19.91
C VAL A 109 -5.67 0.74 -20.66
N MET A 110 -4.57 1.13 -20.00
CA MET A 110 -3.50 1.90 -20.64
C MET A 110 -2.89 1.15 -21.82
N LEU A 111 -2.54 -0.12 -21.66
CA LEU A 111 -1.99 -0.94 -22.75
C LEU A 111 -3.00 -1.08 -23.89
N GLY A 112 -4.29 -1.27 -23.60
CA GLY A 112 -5.34 -1.32 -24.63
C GLY A 112 -5.45 -0.03 -25.43
N VAL A 113 -5.47 1.12 -24.75
CA VAL A 113 -5.48 2.44 -25.40
C VAL A 113 -4.20 2.68 -26.21
N MET A 114 -3.04 2.34 -25.66
CA MET A 114 -1.76 2.47 -26.35
C MET A 114 -1.71 1.61 -27.61
N PHE A 115 -2.19 0.37 -27.53
CA PHE A 115 -2.21 -0.54 -28.68
C PHE A 115 -3.13 -0.01 -29.79
N PHE A 116 -4.27 0.58 -29.42
CA PHE A 116 -5.18 1.24 -30.34
C PHE A 116 -4.54 2.47 -31.02
N MET A 117 -3.76 3.26 -30.27
CA MET A 117 -3.08 4.45 -30.82
C MET A 117 -1.87 4.10 -31.69
N SER A 118 -1.00 3.21 -31.23
CA SER A 118 0.18 2.75 -31.96
C SER A 118 0.70 1.42 -31.42
N TRP A 119 0.42 0.35 -32.15
CA TRP A 119 0.93 -0.98 -31.82
C TRP A 119 2.47 -1.03 -31.81
N LYS A 120 3.15 -0.26 -32.68
CA LYS A 120 4.63 -0.21 -32.76
C LYS A 120 5.25 0.33 -31.48
N VAL A 121 4.75 1.45 -30.96
CA VAL A 121 5.24 2.04 -29.70
C VAL A 121 4.93 1.12 -28.52
N THR A 122 3.76 0.51 -28.53
CA THR A 122 3.33 -0.42 -27.47
C THR A 122 4.23 -1.65 -27.37
N LEU A 123 4.66 -2.22 -28.50
CA LEU A 123 5.59 -3.35 -28.51
C LEU A 123 6.95 -2.99 -27.90
N VAL A 124 7.48 -1.79 -28.16
CA VAL A 124 8.73 -1.33 -27.55
C VAL A 124 8.59 -1.28 -26.02
N VAL A 125 7.47 -0.75 -25.51
CA VAL A 125 7.19 -0.70 -24.07
C VAL A 125 7.03 -2.11 -23.48
N LEU A 126 6.36 -3.02 -24.18
CA LEU A 126 6.21 -4.42 -23.76
C LEU A 126 7.55 -5.14 -23.63
N VAL A 127 8.53 -4.84 -24.49
CA VAL A 127 9.89 -5.40 -24.40
C VAL A 127 10.67 -4.81 -23.21
N LEU A 128 10.40 -3.56 -22.82
CA LEU A 128 11.03 -2.94 -21.65
C LEU A 128 10.51 -3.52 -20.33
N LEU A 129 9.24 -3.95 -20.26
CA LEU A 129 8.66 -4.53 -19.04
C LEU A 129 9.46 -5.71 -18.45
N PRO A 130 9.81 -6.78 -19.20
CA PRO A 130 10.59 -7.88 -18.64
C PRO A 130 11.99 -7.46 -18.19
N ILE A 131 12.60 -6.44 -18.83
CA ILE A 131 13.91 -5.90 -18.43
C ILE A 131 13.79 -5.24 -17.05
N VAL A 132 12.77 -4.40 -16.86
CA VAL A 132 12.53 -3.73 -15.56
C VAL A 132 12.20 -4.77 -14.48
N ILE A 133 11.36 -5.76 -14.78
CA ILE A 133 11.04 -6.84 -13.84
C ILE A 133 12.29 -7.64 -13.47
N GLY A 134 13.14 -7.97 -14.44
CA GLY A 134 14.41 -8.64 -14.21
C GLY A 134 15.35 -7.82 -13.32
N PHE A 135 15.47 -6.52 -13.58
CA PHE A 135 16.26 -5.61 -12.74
C PHE A 135 15.71 -5.52 -11.31
N MET A 136 14.39 -5.39 -11.14
CA MET A 136 13.75 -5.38 -9.82
C MET A 136 14.01 -6.68 -9.06
N TYR A 137 13.94 -7.83 -9.74
CA TYR A 137 14.22 -9.13 -9.12
C TYR A 137 15.68 -9.23 -8.67
N LEU A 138 16.62 -8.85 -9.54
CA LEU A 138 18.05 -8.82 -9.21
C LEU A 138 18.32 -7.88 -8.03
N PHE A 139 17.79 -6.66 -8.07
CA PHE A 139 17.92 -5.67 -7.00
C PHE A 139 17.38 -6.21 -5.68
N LYS A 140 16.21 -6.85 -5.69
CA LYS A 140 15.61 -7.49 -4.51
C LYS A 140 16.54 -8.57 -3.96
N GLN A 141 17.07 -9.45 -4.80
CA GLN A 141 17.94 -10.55 -4.37
C GLN A 141 19.24 -10.02 -3.73
N LEU A 142 19.87 -9.02 -4.36
CA LEU A 142 21.10 -8.41 -3.84
C LEU A 142 20.87 -7.62 -2.55
N SER A 143 19.71 -6.96 -2.41
CA SER A 143 19.42 -6.08 -1.28
C SER A 143 18.85 -6.79 -0.06
N THR A 144 18.29 -8.00 -0.23
CA THR A 144 17.59 -8.73 0.86
C THR A 144 18.51 -8.99 2.05
N GLU A 145 19.77 -9.39 1.82
CA GLU A 145 20.72 -9.67 2.90
C GLU A 145 21.13 -8.41 3.67
N SER A 146 21.41 -7.31 2.94
CA SER A 146 21.75 -6.03 3.57
C SER A 146 20.59 -5.49 4.40
N TYR A 147 19.37 -5.58 3.87
CA TYR A 147 18.17 -5.13 4.58
C TYR A 147 17.89 -5.97 5.83
N ARG A 148 18.16 -7.28 5.78
CA ARG A 148 18.04 -8.18 6.93
C ARG A 148 19.03 -7.79 8.03
N ARG A 149 20.32 -7.61 7.69
CA ARG A 149 21.34 -7.17 8.65
C ARG A 149 21.00 -5.80 9.28
N MET A 150 20.52 -4.86 8.48
CA MET A 150 20.08 -3.55 8.99
C MET A 150 18.95 -3.69 10.01
N ARG A 151 17.98 -4.57 9.74
CA ARG A 151 16.85 -4.83 10.61
C ARG A 151 17.26 -5.54 11.90
N ASP A 152 18.18 -6.50 11.81
CA ASP A 152 18.73 -7.19 12.99
C ASP A 152 19.48 -6.21 13.91
N LEU A 153 20.34 -5.35 13.36
CA LEU A 153 21.03 -4.29 14.12
C LEU A 153 20.05 -3.32 14.79
N LEU A 154 18.97 -2.93 14.09
CA LEU A 154 17.92 -2.09 14.67
C LEU A 154 17.20 -2.81 15.81
N THR A 155 16.98 -4.13 15.71
CA THR A 155 16.41 -4.93 16.79
C THR A 155 17.35 -4.98 18.00
N ASP A 156 18.64 -5.19 17.80
CA ASP A 156 19.64 -5.20 18.88
C ASP A 156 19.75 -3.85 19.60
N ILE A 157 19.78 -2.74 18.84
CA ILE A 157 19.77 -1.39 19.41
C ILE A 157 18.51 -1.17 20.26
N ASN A 158 17.33 -1.52 19.73
CA ASN A 158 16.08 -1.35 20.45
C ASN A 158 16.02 -2.22 21.72
N ALA A 159 16.55 -3.45 21.67
CA ALA A 159 16.64 -4.34 22.82
C ALA A 159 17.55 -3.75 23.91
N ASN A 160 18.77 -3.34 23.55
CA ASN A 160 19.74 -2.74 24.47
C ASN A 160 19.20 -1.45 25.10
N LEU A 161 18.51 -0.62 24.31
CA LEU A 161 17.88 0.60 24.81
C LEU A 161 16.77 0.27 25.80
N SER A 162 15.91 -0.71 25.49
CA SER A 162 14.81 -1.13 26.37
C SER A 162 15.33 -1.68 27.69
N GLU A 163 16.37 -2.51 27.66
CA GLU A 163 17.03 -3.04 28.86
C GLU A 163 17.66 -1.93 29.69
N SER A 164 18.34 -0.98 29.05
CA SER A 164 18.96 0.16 29.72
C SER A 164 17.92 1.06 30.40
N ILE A 165 16.77 1.31 29.76
CA ILE A 165 15.67 2.08 30.34
C ILE A 165 15.07 1.36 31.56
N GLN A 166 14.79 0.06 31.43
CA GLN A 166 14.25 -0.74 32.53
C GLN A 166 15.23 -0.86 33.70
N GLY A 167 16.53 -0.97 33.40
CA GLY A 167 17.63 -1.08 34.37
C GLY A 167 18.23 0.25 34.80
N MET A 168 17.64 1.39 34.44
CA MET A 168 18.28 2.71 34.57
C MET A 168 18.70 3.03 36.00
N SER A 169 17.86 2.66 36.99
CA SER A 169 18.18 2.83 38.40
C SER A 169 19.45 2.08 38.82
N VAL A 170 19.64 0.87 38.30
CA VAL A 170 20.84 0.05 38.58
C VAL A 170 22.07 0.63 37.90
N ILE A 171 21.92 1.18 36.69
CA ILE A 171 23.01 1.83 35.94
C ILE A 171 23.47 3.11 36.68
N GLN A 172 22.53 3.92 37.16
CA GLN A 172 22.78 5.13 37.95
C GLN A 172 23.44 4.83 39.29
N LEU A 173 22.94 3.82 40.02
CA LEU A 173 23.52 3.40 41.29
C LEU A 173 24.98 2.92 41.15
N ARG A 174 25.35 2.38 39.98
CA ARG A 174 26.73 1.97 39.67
C ARG A 174 27.56 3.02 38.94
N GLN A 175 27.02 4.20 38.67
CA GLN A 175 27.66 5.29 37.90
C GLN A 175 28.24 4.82 36.53
N GLN A 176 27.57 3.89 35.85
CA GLN A 176 28.04 3.31 34.57
C GLN A 176 27.42 3.94 33.31
N GLU A 177 26.80 5.12 33.44
CA GLU A 177 26.06 5.77 32.35
C GLU A 177 26.91 5.96 31.09
N LYS A 178 28.14 6.48 31.22
CA LYS A 178 29.09 6.69 30.10
C LYS A 178 29.57 5.43 29.38
N ARG A 179 29.35 4.25 29.97
CA ARG A 179 29.77 2.98 29.38
C ARG A 179 28.65 2.34 28.55
N ILE A 180 27.40 2.60 28.91
CA ILE A 180 26.21 1.96 28.34
C ILE A 180 25.50 2.92 27.37
N MET A 181 25.55 4.23 27.64
CA MET A 181 25.05 5.30 26.78
C MET A 181 26.19 5.93 25.98
#